data_AF-A0A091FG96-F1
#
_entry.id   AF-A0A091FG96-F1
#
_cell.length_a   1.000
_cell.length_b   1.000
_cell.length_c   1.000
_cell.angle_alpha   90.00
_cell.angle_beta   90.00
_cell.angle_gamma   90.00
#
_symmetry.space_group_name_H-M   'P 1'
#
loop_
_entity.id
_entity.type
_entity.pdbx_description
1 polymer ?
#
loop_
_entity_poly.entity_id
_entity_poly.type
_entity_poly.pdbx_seq_one_letter_code
_entity_poly.pdbx_strand_id
1 'polypeptide(L)'
;MAFNPEKYMTDEFEDRVIDYPVPDLAPWCDGEAVFKLRGLTGVELAQVRENLNRRKAAQKLLGEAESKSLDKAITDAARVILGLVGDKIPEEHARFIDMVVFGCVEPKMDLQAAVALGKNHPVEFSGIANQIMMLTGQGRSAKKKPSASGEIQASEPA
;
A
#
# COMPACT_ATOMS: atom_id res chain seq x y z
N MET A 1 -16.75 -14.51 25.24
CA MET A 1 -15.36 -14.20 25.64
C MET A 1 -15.22 -12.70 25.77
N ALA A 2 -14.53 -12.21 26.80
CA ALA A 2 -14.29 -10.77 27.03
C ALA A 2 -12.92 -10.35 26.47
N PHE A 3 -12.84 -9.15 25.91
CA PHE A 3 -11.58 -8.52 25.49
C PHE A 3 -10.74 -8.15 26.72
N ASN A 4 -9.42 -8.41 26.69
CA ASN A 4 -8.48 -8.05 27.76
C ASN A 4 -7.58 -6.88 27.29
N PRO A 5 -7.85 -5.63 27.72
CA PRO A 5 -7.09 -4.46 27.29
C PRO A 5 -5.63 -4.48 27.76
N GLU A 6 -5.37 -4.95 28.98
CA GLU A 6 -4.02 -4.98 29.57
C GLU A 6 -3.09 -5.91 28.78
N LYS A 7 -3.61 -7.09 28.41
CA LYS A 7 -2.87 -8.03 27.56
C LYS A 7 -2.64 -7.45 26.16
N TYR A 8 -3.65 -6.82 25.57
CA TYR A 8 -3.53 -6.22 24.24
C TYR A 8 -2.49 -5.09 24.20
N MET A 9 -2.42 -4.26 25.23
CA MET A 9 -1.47 -3.14 25.30
C MET A 9 -0.02 -3.58 25.58
N THR A 10 0.19 -4.79 26.08
CA THR A 10 1.52 -5.32 26.40
C THR A 10 2.11 -6.18 25.29
N ASP A 11 1.30 -6.65 24.34
CA ASP A 11 1.77 -7.37 23.16
C ASP A 11 2.42 -6.39 22.15
N GLU A 12 3.53 -6.80 21.56
CA GLU A 12 4.14 -6.10 20.44
C GLU A 12 3.47 -6.56 19.14
N PHE A 13 3.07 -5.62 18.27
CA PHE A 13 2.44 -5.93 16.99
C PHE A 13 3.39 -5.69 15.82
N GLU A 14 3.35 -6.59 14.85
CA GLU A 14 4.07 -6.49 13.59
C GLU A 14 3.13 -6.55 12.39
N ASP A 15 3.59 -5.99 11.27
CA ASP A 15 2.82 -6.03 10.04
C ASP A 15 2.74 -7.46 9.53
N ARG A 16 1.54 -7.86 9.09
CA ARG A 16 1.41 -9.06 8.29
C ARG A 16 2.02 -8.77 6.93
N VAL A 17 3.09 -9.50 6.61
CA VAL A 17 3.76 -9.45 5.31
C VAL A 17 3.52 -10.77 4.59
N ILE A 18 3.24 -10.69 3.30
CA ILE A 18 3.13 -11.86 2.43
C ILE A 18 3.95 -11.64 1.17
N ASP A 19 4.31 -12.76 0.54
CA ASP A 19 4.81 -12.81 -0.82
C ASP A 19 3.63 -12.97 -1.79
N TYR A 20 3.47 -12.02 -2.69
CA TYR A 20 2.40 -11.97 -3.69
C TYR A 20 2.98 -12.15 -5.10
N PRO A 21 2.71 -13.27 -5.79
CA PRO A 21 3.25 -13.52 -7.12
C PRO A 21 2.59 -12.59 -8.16
N VAL A 22 3.43 -12.02 -9.03
CA VAL A 22 3.04 -11.09 -10.11
C VAL A 22 3.67 -11.54 -11.44
N PRO A 23 3.31 -12.73 -11.95
CA PRO A 23 4.01 -13.36 -13.08
C PRO A 23 4.03 -12.50 -14.34
N ASP A 24 2.98 -11.70 -14.57
CA ASP A 24 2.88 -10.80 -15.72
C ASP A 24 3.88 -9.64 -15.67
N LEU A 25 4.49 -9.37 -14.51
CA LEU A 25 5.52 -8.35 -14.32
C LEU A 25 6.95 -8.92 -14.40
N ALA A 26 7.10 -10.23 -14.61
CA ALA A 26 8.40 -10.90 -14.66
C ALA A 26 9.44 -10.24 -15.58
N PRO A 27 9.09 -9.68 -16.77
CA PRO A 27 10.07 -9.01 -17.62
C PRO A 27 10.76 -7.78 -17.00
N TRP A 28 10.20 -7.22 -15.93
CA TRP A 28 10.72 -6.04 -15.23
C TRP A 28 11.26 -6.37 -13.83
N CYS A 29 11.35 -7.65 -13.47
CA CYS A 29 11.88 -8.09 -12.18
C CYS A 29 13.28 -8.70 -12.35
N ASP A 30 14.20 -8.30 -11.47
CA ASP A 30 15.48 -8.97 -11.32
C ASP A 30 15.30 -10.23 -10.46
N GLY A 31 14.83 -11.33 -11.08
CA GLY A 31 14.61 -12.61 -10.43
C GLY A 31 13.13 -12.99 -10.34
N GLU A 32 12.72 -13.54 -9.20
CA GLU A 32 11.34 -14.01 -9.01
C GLU A 32 10.37 -12.84 -8.98
N ALA A 33 9.30 -12.92 -9.79
CA ALA A 33 8.29 -11.88 -9.91
C ALA A 33 7.33 -11.93 -8.71
N VAL A 34 7.79 -11.48 -7.55
CA VAL A 34 7.08 -11.54 -6.27
C VAL A 34 7.16 -10.18 -5.58
N PHE A 35 6.01 -9.69 -5.12
CA PHE A 35 5.92 -8.47 -4.33
C PHE A 35 5.70 -8.82 -2.86
N LYS A 36 6.48 -8.22 -1.97
CA LYS A 36 6.20 -8.23 -0.53
C LYS A 36 5.17 -7.17 -0.20
N LEU A 37 3.99 -7.63 0.23
CA LEU A 37 2.86 -6.76 0.55
C LEU A 37 2.57 -6.81 2.04
N ARG A 38 2.14 -5.68 2.60
CA ARG A 38 1.61 -5.59 3.97
C ARG A 38 0.27 -4.89 4.04
N GLY A 39 -0.44 -5.12 5.15
CA GLY A 39 -1.58 -4.31 5.53
C GLY A 39 -1.20 -2.87 5.90
N LEU A 40 -2.15 -1.97 5.74
CA LEU A 40 -2.03 -0.56 6.13
C LEU A 40 -2.35 -0.39 7.62
N THR A 41 -1.66 0.55 8.26
CA THR A 41 -2.06 1.03 9.59
C THR A 41 -3.31 1.92 9.50
N GLY A 42 -3.96 2.18 10.63
CA GLY A 42 -5.11 3.08 10.68
C GLY A 42 -4.80 4.50 10.18
N VAL A 43 -3.60 5.00 10.46
CA VAL A 43 -3.13 6.32 10.00
C VAL A 43 -2.94 6.33 8.48
N GLU A 44 -2.28 5.32 7.92
CA GLU A 44 -2.08 5.23 6.46
C GLU A 44 -3.41 5.08 5.73
N LEU A 45 -4.34 4.28 6.25
CA LEU A 45 -5.68 4.15 5.68
C LEU A 45 -6.45 5.47 5.71
N ALA A 46 -6.31 6.26 6.79
CA ALA A 46 -6.86 7.61 6.85
C ALA A 46 -6.18 8.53 5.81
N GLN A 47 -4.87 8.40 5.62
CA GLN A 47 -4.12 9.20 4.68
C GLN A 47 -4.47 8.91 3.21
N VAL A 48 -4.80 7.65 2.87
CA VAL A 48 -5.41 7.29 1.57
C VAL A 48 -6.70 8.07 1.34
N ARG A 49 -7.56 8.19 2.37
CA ARG A 49 -8.83 8.94 2.27
C ARG A 49 -8.59 10.44 2.13
N GLU A 50 -7.62 10.98 2.86
CA GLU A 50 -7.25 12.39 2.71
C GLU A 50 -6.65 12.69 1.33
N ASN A 51 -5.78 11.82 0.82
CA ASN A 51 -5.18 11.96 -0.51
C ASN A 51 -6.26 12.01 -1.59
N LEU A 52 -7.32 11.20 -1.47
CA LEU A 52 -8.47 11.27 -2.36
C LEU A 52 -9.12 12.66 -2.34
N ASN A 53 -9.35 13.23 -1.16
CA ASN A 53 -9.92 14.57 -1.03
C ASN A 53 -9.00 15.65 -1.60
N ARG A 54 -7.68 15.54 -1.35
CA ARG A 54 -6.67 16.43 -1.93
C ARG A 54 -6.67 16.37 -3.46
N ARG A 55 -6.73 15.17 -4.05
CA ARG A 55 -6.80 15.00 -5.51
C ARG A 55 -8.08 15.57 -6.11
N LYS A 56 -9.23 15.40 -5.45
CA LYS A 56 -10.50 16.02 -5.88
C LYS A 56 -10.42 17.54 -5.89
N ALA A 57 -9.87 18.14 -4.82
CA ALA A 57 -9.67 19.58 -4.75
C ALA A 57 -8.72 20.07 -5.85
N ALA A 58 -7.62 19.35 -6.09
CA ALA A 58 -6.66 19.70 -7.13
C ALA A 58 -7.25 19.55 -8.56
N GLN A 59 -8.04 18.51 -8.83
CA GLN A 59 -8.78 18.35 -10.09
C GLN A 59 -9.70 19.55 -10.36
N LYS A 60 -10.43 20.00 -9.33
CA LYS A 60 -11.31 21.17 -9.45
C LYS A 60 -10.51 22.43 -9.80
N LEU A 61 -9.42 22.69 -9.07
CA LEU A 61 -8.56 23.86 -9.32
C LEU A 61 -7.93 23.83 -10.71
N LEU A 62 -7.52 22.66 -11.20
CA LEU A 62 -6.97 22.50 -12.55
C LEU A 62 -8.04 22.75 -13.62
N GLY A 63 -9.27 22.24 -13.43
CA GLY A 63 -10.37 22.55 -14.35
C GLY A 63 -10.71 24.04 -14.38
N GLU A 64 -10.68 24.73 -13.23
CA GLU A 64 -10.85 26.18 -13.16
C GLU A 64 -9.69 26.93 -13.86
N ALA A 65 -8.45 26.47 -13.72
CA ALA A 65 -7.30 27.05 -14.39
C ALA A 65 -7.41 26.94 -15.92
N GLU A 66 -7.79 25.77 -16.42
CA GLU A 66 -8.03 25.52 -17.86
C GLU A 66 -9.16 26.42 -18.39
N SER A 67 -10.25 26.59 -17.62
CA SER A 67 -11.33 27.50 -18.00
C SER A 67 -10.89 28.96 -18.11
N LYS A 68 -9.81 29.34 -17.42
CA LYS A 68 -9.19 30.67 -17.46
C LYS A 68 -8.04 30.77 -18.47
N SER A 69 -7.91 29.78 -19.36
CA SER A 69 -6.89 29.73 -20.42
C SER A 69 -5.45 29.77 -19.91
N LEU A 70 -5.17 29.21 -18.72
CA LEU A 70 -3.80 28.92 -18.31
C LEU A 70 -3.16 27.92 -19.27
N ASP A 71 -1.83 27.99 -19.39
CA ASP A 71 -1.06 27.16 -20.32
C ASP A 71 -1.34 25.67 -20.09
N LYS A 72 -1.79 25.01 -21.15
CA LYS A 72 -2.11 23.58 -21.16
C LYS A 72 -0.92 22.70 -20.74
N ALA A 73 0.31 23.11 -21.07
CA ALA A 73 1.50 22.37 -20.66
C ALA A 73 1.68 22.38 -19.13
N ILE A 74 1.31 23.48 -18.46
CA ILE A 74 1.38 23.60 -17.00
C ILE A 74 0.29 22.72 -16.34
N THR A 75 -0.93 22.73 -16.89
CA THR A 75 -2.03 21.93 -16.33
C THR A 75 -1.83 20.44 -16.55
N ASP A 76 -1.29 20.04 -17.71
CA ASP A 76 -0.93 18.65 -18.01
C ASP A 76 0.22 18.16 -17.11
N ALA A 77 1.26 18.97 -16.89
CA ALA A 77 2.34 18.63 -15.95
C ALA A 77 1.83 18.47 -14.51
N ALA A 78 0.94 19.36 -14.06
CA ALA A 78 0.32 19.27 -12.75
C ALA A 78 -0.54 17.99 -12.60
N ARG A 79 -1.27 17.59 -13.64
CA ARG A 79 -2.02 16.31 -13.65
C ARG A 79 -1.09 15.12 -13.42
N VAL A 80 0.04 15.06 -14.12
CA VAL A 80 1.03 13.98 -13.96
C VAL A 80 1.58 13.92 -12.53
N ILE A 81 1.98 15.07 -11.96
CA ILE A 81 2.51 15.15 -10.60
C ILE A 81 1.49 14.66 -9.56
N LEU A 82 0.21 14.93 -9.78
CA LEU A 82 -0.88 14.54 -8.89
C LEU A 82 -1.35 13.09 -9.11
N GLY A 83 -0.77 12.38 -10.08
CA GLY A 83 -1.17 11.04 -10.50
C GLY A 83 -2.53 11.01 -11.22
N LEU A 84 -2.97 12.15 -11.76
CA LEU A 84 -4.20 12.30 -12.56
C LEU A 84 -3.98 11.75 -13.97
N VAL A 85 -4.53 10.56 -14.22
CA VAL A 85 -4.57 9.98 -15.57
C VAL A 85 -5.91 10.36 -16.21
N GLY A 86 -5.85 11.23 -17.23
CA GLY A 86 -7.03 11.75 -17.93
C GLY A 86 -7.80 12.84 -17.17
N ASP A 87 -8.99 13.17 -17.67
CA ASP A 87 -9.77 14.31 -17.16
C ASP A 87 -10.38 14.04 -15.79
N LYS A 88 -10.64 12.76 -15.47
CA LYS A 88 -11.24 12.32 -14.21
C LYS A 88 -10.74 10.94 -13.84
N ILE A 89 -9.97 10.83 -12.76
CA ILE A 89 -9.69 9.51 -12.17
C ILE A 89 -10.91 9.06 -11.35
N PRO A 90 -11.43 7.85 -11.54
CA PRO A 90 -12.33 7.22 -10.59
C PRO A 90 -11.73 7.17 -9.17
N GLU A 91 -12.57 7.42 -8.15
CA GLU A 91 -12.11 7.50 -6.76
C GLU A 91 -11.41 6.22 -6.27
N GLU A 92 -11.90 5.07 -6.72
CA GLU A 92 -11.34 3.77 -6.39
C GLU A 92 -9.91 3.63 -6.93
N HIS A 93 -9.68 3.99 -8.18
CA HIS A 93 -8.35 3.96 -8.78
C HIS A 93 -7.39 4.91 -8.05
N ALA A 94 -7.85 6.11 -7.66
CA ALA A 94 -7.04 7.03 -6.87
C ALA A 94 -6.67 6.45 -5.49
N ARG A 95 -7.56 5.69 -4.85
CA ARG A 95 -7.26 4.98 -3.59
C ARG A 95 -6.26 3.85 -3.81
N PHE A 96 -6.39 3.07 -4.88
CA PHE A 96 -5.47 1.98 -5.19
C PHE A 96 -4.03 2.47 -5.37
N ILE A 97 -3.84 3.65 -5.98
CA ILE A 97 -2.51 4.26 -6.10
C ILE A 97 -1.86 4.40 -4.73
N ASP A 98 -2.57 5.02 -3.77
CA ASP A 98 -2.03 5.21 -2.43
C ASP A 98 -1.84 3.89 -1.68
N MET A 99 -2.76 2.94 -1.84
CA MET A 99 -2.65 1.62 -1.22
C MET A 99 -1.38 0.91 -1.68
N VAL A 100 -1.08 0.93 -2.99
CA VAL A 100 0.15 0.34 -3.55
C VAL A 100 1.39 1.04 -3.00
N VAL A 101 1.42 2.37 -2.95
CA VAL A 101 2.56 3.15 -2.42
C VAL A 101 2.85 2.84 -0.94
N PHE A 102 1.80 2.74 -0.12
CA PHE A 102 1.97 2.48 1.30
C PHE A 102 2.21 0.99 1.61
N GLY A 103 1.48 0.09 0.96
CA GLY A 103 1.43 -1.34 1.29
C GLY A 103 2.48 -2.21 0.58
N CYS A 104 3.12 -1.72 -0.50
CA CYS A 104 4.27 -2.43 -1.07
C CYS A 104 5.53 -2.18 -0.23
N VAL A 105 6.10 -3.28 0.27
CA VAL A 105 7.35 -3.31 1.04
C VAL A 105 8.53 -3.47 0.08
N GLU A 106 8.47 -4.49 -0.77
CA GLU A 106 9.48 -4.78 -1.80
C GLU A 106 8.77 -5.25 -3.09
N PRO A 107 9.00 -4.61 -4.25
CA PRO A 107 9.73 -3.36 -4.40
C PRO A 107 9.01 -2.21 -3.69
N LYS A 108 9.78 -1.20 -3.25
CA LYS A 108 9.17 0.01 -2.69
C LYS A 108 8.58 0.83 -3.83
N MET A 109 7.25 0.98 -3.83
CA MET A 109 6.53 1.72 -4.86
C MET A 109 6.40 3.19 -4.51
N ASP A 110 6.73 4.07 -5.45
CA ASP A 110 6.40 5.48 -5.40
C ASP A 110 5.14 5.82 -6.21
N LEU A 111 4.72 7.08 -6.19
CA LEU A 111 3.53 7.54 -6.89
C LEU A 111 3.61 7.29 -8.41
N GLN A 112 4.78 7.55 -9.02
CA GLN A 112 4.93 7.43 -10.46
C GLN A 112 4.87 5.97 -10.91
N ALA A 113 5.56 5.09 -10.18
CA ALA A 113 5.54 3.66 -10.42
C ALA A 113 4.14 3.08 -10.23
N ALA A 114 3.40 3.48 -9.19
CA ALA A 114 2.03 3.01 -8.97
C ALA A 114 1.07 3.49 -10.07
N VAL A 115 1.21 4.73 -10.54
CA VAL A 115 0.43 5.27 -11.66
C VAL A 115 0.75 4.53 -12.96
N ALA A 116 2.03 4.27 -13.23
CA ALA A 116 2.47 3.52 -14.41
C ALA A 116 1.97 2.07 -14.38
N LEU A 117 2.00 1.43 -13.21
CA LEU A 117 1.48 0.09 -13.01
C LEU A 117 -0.04 0.04 -13.26
N GLY A 118 -0.81 0.99 -12.70
CA GLY A 118 -2.26 1.08 -12.96
C GLY A 118 -2.60 1.32 -14.43
N LYS A 119 -1.77 2.09 -15.15
CA LYS A 119 -1.95 2.37 -16.58
C LYS A 119 -1.66 1.15 -17.47
N ASN A 120 -0.56 0.44 -17.20
CA ASN A 120 -0.05 -0.59 -18.11
C ASN A 120 -0.43 -2.02 -17.70
N HIS A 121 -0.64 -2.28 -16.41
CA HIS A 121 -0.98 -3.58 -15.83
C HIS A 121 -2.14 -3.45 -14.83
N PRO A 122 -3.35 -3.04 -15.28
CA PRO A 122 -4.46 -2.72 -14.39
C PRO A 122 -4.96 -3.91 -13.55
N VAL A 123 -4.85 -5.14 -14.07
CA VAL A 123 -5.25 -6.36 -13.34
C VAL A 123 -4.32 -6.58 -12.15
N GLU A 124 -3.00 -6.63 -12.38
CA GLU A 124 -1.99 -6.74 -11.32
C GLU A 124 -2.09 -5.60 -10.30
N PHE A 125 -2.22 -4.37 -10.80
CA PHE A 125 -2.40 -3.18 -9.95
C PHE A 125 -3.58 -3.31 -8.98
N SER A 126 -4.76 -3.67 -9.51
CA SER A 126 -5.95 -3.85 -8.68
C SER A 126 -5.85 -5.08 -7.76
N GLY A 127 -5.22 -6.16 -8.21
CA GLY A 127 -4.95 -7.37 -7.43
C GLY A 127 -4.09 -7.07 -6.20
N ILE A 128 -2.96 -6.37 -6.40
CA ILE A 128 -2.07 -5.91 -5.33
C ILE A 128 -2.83 -5.02 -4.33
N ALA A 129 -3.57 -4.02 -4.82
CA ALA A 129 -4.32 -3.10 -3.95
C ALA A 129 -5.40 -3.84 -3.12
N ASN A 130 -6.12 -4.78 -3.73
CA ASN A 130 -7.10 -5.60 -3.04
C ASN A 130 -6.45 -6.51 -1.99
N GLN A 131 -5.29 -7.08 -2.30
CA GLN A 131 -4.54 -7.89 -1.36
C GLN A 131 -4.08 -7.09 -0.14
N ILE A 132 -3.56 -5.87 -0.36
CA ILE A 132 -3.22 -4.92 0.71
C ILE A 132 -4.45 -4.60 1.55
N MET A 133 -5.61 -4.37 0.93
CA MET A 133 -6.87 -4.14 1.65
C MET A 133 -7.29 -5.35 2.49
N MET A 134 -7.15 -6.56 1.97
CA MET A 134 -7.45 -7.78 2.73
C MET A 134 -6.55 -7.91 3.95
N LEU A 135 -5.23 -7.70 3.80
CA LEU A 135 -4.28 -7.71 4.92
C LEU A 135 -4.60 -6.61 5.94
N THR A 136 -5.02 -5.43 5.47
CA THR A 136 -5.47 -4.32 6.32
C THR A 136 -6.66 -4.74 7.19
N GLY A 137 -7.64 -5.46 6.60
CA GLY A 137 -8.80 -5.99 7.33
C GLY A 137 -8.45 -7.05 8.38
N GLN A 138 -7.34 -7.77 8.20
CA GLN A 138 -6.84 -8.75 9.17
C GLN A 138 -6.09 -8.11 10.35
N GLY A 139 -5.75 -6.82 10.24
CA GLY A 139 -4.94 -6.10 11.21
C GLY A 139 -3.53 -6.67 11.36
N ARG A 140 -2.74 -6.02 12.21
CA ARG A 140 -1.40 -6.48 12.58
C ARG A 140 -1.49 -7.74 13.44
N SER A 141 -0.47 -8.58 13.38
CA SER A 141 -0.35 -9.75 14.26
C SER A 141 0.49 -9.42 15.49
N ALA A 142 0.11 -9.94 16.65
CA ALA A 142 1.00 -9.95 17.79
C ALA A 142 2.23 -10.79 17.44
N LYS A 143 3.43 -10.25 17.70
CA LYS A 143 4.69 -11.00 17.57
C LYS A 143 4.58 -12.25 18.42
N LYS A 144 4.85 -13.40 17.80
CA LYS A 144 4.99 -14.64 18.57
C LYS A 144 6.18 -14.47 19.49
N LYS A 145 5.97 -14.53 20.80
CA LYS A 145 7.07 -14.67 21.75
C LYS A 145 7.85 -15.92 21.35
N PRO A 146 9.19 -15.87 21.25
CA PRO A 146 9.98 -17.07 21.05
C PRO A 146 9.55 -18.07 22.12
N SER A 147 9.18 -19.29 21.72
CA SER A 147 9.00 -20.35 22.69
C SER A 147 10.34 -20.52 23.41
N ALA A 148 10.36 -20.36 24.73
CA ALA A 148 11.49 -20.77 25.54
C ALA A 148 11.60 -22.29 25.43
N SER A 149 12.31 -22.77 24.41
CA SER A 149 12.63 -24.17 24.20
C SER A 149 14.10 -24.34 24.52
N GLY A 150 14.38 -25.09 25.59
CA GLY A 150 15.72 -25.52 25.95
C GLY A 150 16.17 -25.11 27.34
N GLU A 151 15.49 -25.55 28.41
CA GLU A 151 16.25 -25.98 29.59
C GLU A 151 17.13 -27.15 29.13
N ILE A 152 18.39 -26.85 28.82
CA ILE A 152 19.42 -27.87 28.72
C ILE A 152 19.61 -28.36 30.15
N GLN A 153 18.94 -29.46 30.52
CA GLN A 153 19.34 -30.23 31.70
C GLN A 153 20.78 -30.68 31.45
N ALA A 154 21.72 -30.05 32.15
CA ALA A 154 23.08 -30.52 32.25
C ALA A 154 23.03 -31.95 32.79
N SER A 155 23.33 -32.92 31.93
CA SER A 155 23.56 -34.30 32.36
C SER A 155 25.07 -34.50 32.42
N GLU A 156 25.60 -34.61 33.62
CA GLU A 156 26.80 -35.39 33.95
C GLU A 156 26.81 -35.68 35.45
N PRO A 157 27.52 -36.72 35.94
CA PRO A 157 28.16 -37.84 35.23
C PRO A 157 27.85 -39.23 35.86
N ALA A 158 28.27 -40.30 35.18
CA ALA A 158 28.59 -41.59 35.79
C ALA A 158 29.80 -42.20 35.08
#